data_AF-A0A951YW91-F1
#
_entry.id   AF-A0A951YW91-F1
#
_cell.length_a   1.000
_cell.length_b   1.000
_cell.length_c   1.000
_cell.angle_alpha   90.00
_cell.angle_beta   90.00
_cell.angle_gamma   90.00
#
_symmetry.space_group_name_H-M   'P 1'
#
loop_
_entity.id
_entity.type
_entity.pdbx_description
1 polymer ?
#
loop_
_entity_poly.entity_id
_entity_poly.type
_entity_poly.pdbx_seq_one_letter_code
_entity_poly.pdbx_strand_id
1 'polypeptide(L)'
;MQNLFLAVDRFNTRIGHFFAWLIVALTGLITWEVFSRYALNAPHPWAFDAQMMLYGTLFMMAGAYTLAANGHVRGDILYGFFSPRAQAFFDLVLYIVFFIPGIVAMVWAGYVYAGESFAIREHSSITANGPPIYPFKAVIPLAGALLILQGAIEILRCIVCLKTGAWPKRLDDVEEVDVDKLRAMVKEHVAENAAHDAH
;
A
#
# COMPACT_ATOMS: atom_id res chain seq x y z
N MET A 1 -12.52 -21.58 -3.37
CA MET A 1 -11.64 -20.54 -3.97
C MET A 1 -11.83 -19.18 -3.31
N GLN A 2 -13.07 -18.66 -3.17
CA GLN A 2 -13.30 -17.37 -2.49
C GLN A 2 -12.72 -17.29 -1.06
N ASN A 3 -12.81 -18.37 -0.27
CA ASN A 3 -12.26 -18.37 1.10
C ASN A 3 -10.74 -18.15 1.13
N LEU A 4 -10.00 -18.62 0.12
CA LEU A 4 -8.55 -18.40 0.03
C LEU A 4 -8.24 -16.93 -0.29
N PHE A 5 -8.98 -16.35 -1.24
CA PHE A 5 -8.84 -14.94 -1.62
C PHE A 5 -9.06 -14.02 -0.41
N LEU A 6 -10.15 -14.25 0.32
CA LEU A 6 -10.50 -13.45 1.49
C LEU A 6 -9.55 -13.69 2.68
N ALA A 7 -9.00 -14.90 2.82
CA ALA A 7 -8.03 -15.18 3.88
C ALA A 7 -6.72 -14.42 3.67
N VAL A 8 -6.21 -14.39 2.44
CA VAL A 8 -4.98 -13.66 2.10
C VAL A 8 -5.19 -12.16 2.15
N ASP A 9 -6.30 -11.65 1.60
CA ASP A 9 -6.63 -10.23 1.74
C ASP A 9 -6.68 -9.83 3.21
N ARG A 10 -7.37 -10.61 4.06
CA ARG A 10 -7.49 -10.31 5.49
C ARG A 10 -6.15 -10.35 6.21
N PHE A 11 -5.27 -11.24 5.80
CA PHE A 11 -3.92 -11.32 6.35
C PHE A 11 -3.14 -10.05 6.00
N ASN A 12 -3.14 -9.63 4.73
CA ASN A 12 -2.46 -8.41 4.29
C ASN A 12 -3.09 -7.14 4.87
N THR A 13 -4.42 -7.06 4.98
CA THR A 13 -5.13 -5.97 5.65
C THR A 13 -4.73 -5.84 7.12
N ARG A 14 -4.66 -6.95 7.86
CA ARG A 14 -4.24 -6.92 9.27
C ARG A 14 -2.79 -6.45 9.43
N ILE A 15 -1.90 -6.90 8.55
CA ILE A 15 -0.52 -6.43 8.53
C ILE A 15 -0.48 -4.93 8.23
N GLY A 16 -1.20 -4.48 7.19
CA GLY A 16 -1.33 -3.07 6.84
C GLY A 16 -1.78 -2.21 8.02
N HIS A 17 -2.85 -2.61 8.71
CA HIS A 17 -3.34 -1.89 9.90
C HIS A 17 -2.35 -1.91 11.06
N PHE A 18 -1.64 -3.02 11.27
CA PHE A 18 -0.60 -3.08 12.30
C PHE A 18 0.51 -2.06 12.01
N PHE A 19 1.00 -2.01 10.77
CA PHE A 19 2.04 -1.05 10.37
C PHE A 19 1.51 0.38 10.23
N ALA A 20 0.20 0.59 10.03
CA ALA A 20 -0.40 1.92 10.00
C ALA A 20 -0.17 2.67 11.32
N TRP A 21 -0.08 1.98 12.46
CA TRP A 21 0.27 2.61 13.75
C TRP A 21 1.66 3.26 13.78
N LEU A 22 2.54 2.93 12.83
CA LEU A 22 3.82 3.64 12.68
C LEU A 22 3.63 5.12 12.38
N ILE A 23 2.50 5.54 11.77
CA ILE A 23 2.25 6.97 11.58
C ILE A 23 2.10 7.70 12.91
N VAL A 24 1.41 7.09 13.88
CA VAL A 24 1.22 7.66 15.22
C VAL A 24 2.56 7.74 15.95
N ALA A 25 3.36 6.67 15.88
CA ALA A 25 4.71 6.65 16.44
C ALA A 25 5.62 7.70 15.78
N LEU A 26 5.56 7.85 14.46
CA LEU A 26 6.32 8.86 13.71
C LEU A 26 5.92 10.28 14.11
N THR A 27 4.62 10.59 14.18
CA THR A 27 4.12 11.89 14.64
C THR A 27 4.57 12.17 16.07
N GLY A 28 4.52 11.18 16.96
CA GLY A 28 5.01 11.31 18.33
C GLY A 28 6.51 11.60 18.38
N LEU A 29 7.32 10.88 17.60
CA LEU A 29 8.76 11.07 17.52
C LEU A 29 9.13 12.46 16.96
N ILE A 30 8.45 12.92 15.91
CA ILE A 30 8.66 14.27 15.35
C ILE A 30 8.30 15.33 16.39
N THR A 31 7.14 15.19 17.02
CA THR A 31 6.66 16.14 18.04
C THR A 31 7.64 16.22 19.21
N TRP A 32 8.12 15.06 19.69
CA TRP A 32 9.12 14.99 20.74
C TRP A 32 10.44 15.65 20.35
N GLU A 33 10.95 15.39 19.15
CA GLU A 33 12.21 15.99 18.70
C GLU A 33 12.09 17.51 18.55
N VAL A 34 10.98 18.02 18.02
CA VAL A 34 10.70 19.46 17.95
C VAL A 34 10.64 20.05 19.37
N PHE A 35 9.91 19.43 20.29
CA PHE A 35 9.84 19.88 21.67
C PHE A 35 11.21 19.87 22.36
N SER A 36 11.97 18.77 22.27
CA SER A 36 13.28 18.65 22.90
C SER A 36 14.27 19.68 22.37
N ARG A 37 14.23 19.94 21.05
CA ARG A 37 15.09 20.94 20.41
C ARG A 37 14.79 22.36 20.85
N TYR A 38 13.51 22.76 20.86
CA TYR A 38 13.14 24.16 21.06
C TYR A 38 12.81 24.51 22.52
N ALA A 39 12.23 23.58 23.28
CA ALA A 39 11.86 23.81 24.68
C ALA A 39 13.00 23.42 25.63
N LEU A 40 13.74 22.34 25.33
CA LEU A 40 14.79 21.81 26.22
C LEU A 40 16.22 22.15 25.75
N ASN A 41 16.39 22.73 24.56
CA ASN A 41 17.70 22.94 23.93
C ASN A 41 18.56 21.66 23.87
N ALA A 42 17.92 20.50 23.74
CA ALA A 42 18.56 19.18 23.75
C ALA A 42 18.17 18.39 22.48
N PRO A 43 18.78 18.67 21.32
CA PRO A 43 18.48 17.95 20.08
C PRO A 43 19.06 16.53 20.09
N HIS A 44 18.36 15.58 19.44
CA HIS A 44 18.83 14.21 19.29
C HIS A 44 19.34 13.95 17.86
N PRO A 45 20.64 13.66 17.66
CA PRO A 45 21.20 13.45 16.33
C PRO A 45 20.57 12.29 15.55
N TRP A 46 20.19 11.21 16.26
CA TRP A 46 19.62 10.00 15.67
C TRP A 46 18.13 10.10 15.30
N ALA A 47 17.45 11.16 15.76
CA ALA A 47 15.99 11.26 15.60
C ALA A 47 15.59 11.32 14.13
N PHE A 48 16.37 12.01 13.29
CA PHE A 48 16.12 12.12 11.86
C PHE A 48 16.24 10.76 11.16
N ASP A 49 17.29 9.99 11.45
CA ASP A 49 17.47 8.63 10.95
C ASP A 49 16.27 7.73 11.30
N ALA A 50 15.86 7.75 12.58
CA ALA A 50 14.73 6.96 13.05
C ALA A 50 13.41 7.36 12.38
N GLN A 51 13.18 8.66 12.15
CA GLN A 51 12.01 9.15 11.41
C GLN A 51 11.98 8.62 9.97
N MET A 52 13.11 8.64 9.26
CA MET A 52 13.21 8.10 7.91
C MET A 52 12.95 6.60 7.88
N MET A 53 13.50 5.85 8.83
CA MET A 53 13.31 4.40 8.92
C MET A 53 11.85 4.03 9.24
N LEU A 54 11.19 4.75 10.13
CA LEU A 54 9.77 4.56 10.44
C LEU A 54 8.89 4.88 9.23
N TYR A 55 9.12 6.02 8.59
CA TYR A 55 8.38 6.43 7.39
C TYR A 55 8.56 5.45 6.23
N GLY A 56 9.80 5.03 5.95
CA GLY A 56 10.09 4.05 4.92
C GLY A 56 9.43 2.69 5.20
N THR A 57 9.45 2.25 6.46
CA THR A 57 8.78 1.00 6.89
C THR A 57 7.28 1.09 6.66
N LEU A 58 6.65 2.19 7.10
CA LEU A 58 5.23 2.45 6.88
C LEU A 58 4.89 2.38 5.38
N PHE A 59 5.64 3.09 4.54
CA PHE A 59 5.38 3.16 3.11
C PHE A 59 5.56 1.79 2.40
N MET A 60 6.65 1.08 2.69
CA MET A 60 6.90 -0.24 2.08
C MET A 60 5.81 -1.25 2.47
N MET A 61 5.42 -1.27 3.75
CA MET A 61 4.41 -2.21 4.24
C MET A 61 2.99 -1.86 3.78
N ALA A 62 2.71 -0.59 3.48
CA ALA A 62 1.45 -0.16 2.90
C ALA A 62 1.22 -0.74 1.49
N GLY A 63 2.27 -1.03 0.71
CA GLY A 63 2.14 -1.50 -0.67
C GLY A 63 1.26 -2.75 -0.84
N ALA A 64 1.49 -3.78 -0.01
CA ALA A 64 0.69 -5.02 -0.09
C ALA A 64 -0.77 -4.80 0.34
N TYR A 65 -1.01 -3.94 1.33
CA TYR A 65 -2.35 -3.55 1.77
C TYR A 65 -3.09 -2.78 0.67
N THR A 66 -2.46 -1.76 0.08
CA THR A 66 -3.03 -0.99 -1.01
C THR A 66 -3.35 -1.87 -2.22
N LEU A 67 -2.52 -2.90 -2.49
CA LEU A 67 -2.80 -3.85 -3.56
C LEU A 67 -4.04 -4.72 -3.25
N ALA A 68 -4.20 -5.16 -2.00
CA ALA A 68 -5.38 -5.91 -1.56
C ALA A 68 -6.67 -5.09 -1.68
N ALA A 69 -6.61 -3.83 -1.24
CA ALA A 69 -7.71 -2.86 -1.34
C ALA A 69 -7.96 -2.35 -2.77
N ASN A 70 -7.15 -2.76 -3.75
CA ASN A 70 -7.20 -2.27 -5.12
C ASN A 70 -6.98 -0.76 -5.28
N GLY A 71 -6.32 -0.11 -4.32
CA GLY A 71 -6.14 1.34 -4.28
C GLY A 71 -4.94 1.87 -5.08
N HIS A 72 -4.30 1.03 -5.91
CA HIS A 72 -3.28 1.52 -6.83
C HIS A 72 -3.97 2.28 -7.96
N VAL A 73 -3.53 3.51 -8.23
CA VAL A 73 -4.07 4.33 -9.32
C VAL A 73 -3.96 3.54 -10.63
N ARG A 74 -5.10 3.17 -11.20
CA ARG A 74 -5.16 2.55 -12.52
C ARG A 74 -5.33 3.68 -13.54
N GLY A 75 -5.10 3.38 -14.82
CA GLY A 75 -5.42 4.31 -15.90
C GLY A 75 -6.94 4.42 -16.06
N ASP A 76 -7.61 5.05 -15.09
CA ASP A 76 -9.04 4.90 -14.80
C ASP A 76 -9.95 5.31 -15.97
N ILE A 77 -9.49 6.24 -16.80
CA ILE A 77 -10.25 6.68 -17.97
C ILE A 77 -10.37 5.55 -18.98
N LEU A 78 -9.27 4.88 -19.36
CA LEU A 78 -9.32 3.84 -20.39
C LEU A 78 -9.90 2.53 -19.83
N TYR A 79 -9.57 2.22 -18.57
CA TYR A 79 -9.99 0.99 -17.90
C TYR A 79 -11.51 0.91 -17.72
N GLY A 80 -12.16 2.03 -17.41
CA GLY A 80 -13.61 2.11 -17.23
C GLY A 80 -14.44 1.78 -18.49
N PHE A 81 -13.88 1.95 -19.69
CA PHE A 81 -14.57 1.61 -20.95
C PHE A 81 -14.45 0.13 -21.33
N PHE A 82 -13.60 -0.64 -20.67
CA PHE A 82 -13.34 -2.03 -21.04
C PHE A 82 -14.33 -2.98 -20.38
N SER A 83 -14.68 -4.05 -21.10
CA SER A 83 -15.43 -5.17 -20.51
C SER A 83 -14.59 -5.84 -19.40
N PRO A 84 -15.23 -6.49 -18.39
CA PRO A 84 -14.50 -7.15 -17.30
C PRO A 84 -13.43 -8.15 -17.78
N ARG A 85 -13.66 -8.81 -18.91
CA ARG A 85 -12.67 -9.73 -19.51
C ARG A 85 -11.47 -9.00 -20.12
N ALA A 86 -11.70 -7.89 -20.81
CA ALA A 86 -10.61 -7.08 -21.37
C ALA A 86 -9.77 -6.46 -20.24
N GLN A 87 -10.43 -5.93 -19.21
CA GLN A 87 -9.81 -5.48 -17.97
C GLN A 87 -8.91 -6.55 -17.34
N ALA A 88 -9.46 -7.74 -17.11
CA ALA A 88 -8.72 -8.86 -16.52
C ALA A 88 -7.56 -9.36 -17.40
N PHE A 89 -7.69 -9.27 -18.73
CA PHE A 89 -6.60 -9.61 -19.65
C PHE A 89 -5.42 -8.67 -19.50
N PHE A 90 -5.67 -7.35 -19.56
CA PHE A 90 -4.60 -6.36 -19.40
C PHE A 90 -3.98 -6.43 -18.01
N ASP A 91 -4.79 -6.54 -16.95
CA ASP A 91 -4.27 -6.70 -15.58
C ASP A 91 -3.38 -7.94 -15.48
N LEU A 92 -3.80 -9.09 -16.02
CA LEU A 92 -3.01 -10.32 -16.02
C LEU A 92 -1.67 -10.16 -16.74
N VAL A 93 -1.68 -9.52 -17.93
CA VAL A 93 -0.45 -9.27 -18.69
C VAL A 93 0.49 -8.36 -17.89
N LEU A 94 -0.03 -7.28 -17.30
CA LEU A 94 0.77 -6.36 -16.48
C LEU A 94 1.34 -7.05 -15.24
N TYR A 95 0.55 -7.92 -14.60
CA TYR A 95 1.04 -8.71 -13.47
C TYR A 95 2.18 -9.65 -13.87
N ILE A 96 2.07 -10.35 -15.00
CA ILE A 96 3.09 -11.32 -15.42
C ILE A 96 4.34 -10.64 -15.96
N VAL A 97 4.20 -9.59 -16.77
CA VAL A 97 5.33 -8.97 -17.48
C VAL A 97 6.08 -7.95 -16.63
N PHE A 98 5.36 -7.20 -15.79
CA PHE A 98 5.98 -6.10 -15.03
C PHE A 98 5.99 -6.38 -13.52
N PHE A 99 4.86 -6.78 -12.94
CA PHE A 99 4.77 -6.94 -11.49
C PHE A 99 5.64 -8.09 -10.97
N ILE A 100 5.46 -9.31 -11.47
CA ILE A 100 6.19 -10.48 -10.96
C ILE A 100 7.71 -10.32 -11.12
N PRO A 101 8.26 -9.99 -12.31
CA PRO A 101 9.70 -9.80 -12.46
C PRO A 101 10.22 -8.66 -11.59
N GLY A 102 9.50 -7.54 -11.51
CA GLY A 102 9.88 -6.38 -10.72
C GLY A 102 9.93 -6.67 -9.22
N ILE A 103 8.87 -7.28 -8.67
CA ILE A 103 8.80 -7.59 -7.24
C ILE A 103 9.76 -8.73 -6.88
N VAL A 104 9.93 -9.75 -7.72
CA VAL A 104 10.93 -10.81 -7.48
C VAL A 104 12.35 -10.23 -7.48
N ALA A 105 12.68 -9.36 -8.43
CA ALA A 105 13.97 -8.67 -8.44
C ALA A 105 14.16 -7.81 -7.18
N MET A 106 13.12 -7.10 -6.73
CA MET A 106 13.15 -6.31 -5.49
C MET A 106 13.37 -7.19 -4.25
N VAL A 107 12.70 -8.35 -4.15
CA VAL A 107 12.90 -9.30 -3.03
C VAL A 107 14.30 -9.86 -3.04
N TRP A 108 14.80 -10.28 -4.21
CA TRP A 108 16.14 -10.83 -4.35
C TRP A 108 17.22 -9.81 -3.97
N ALA A 109 17.17 -8.62 -4.57
CA ALA A 109 18.10 -7.54 -4.27
C ALA A 109 17.99 -7.09 -2.81
N GLY A 110 16.77 -6.95 -2.29
CA GLY A 110 16.50 -6.60 -0.90
C GLY A 110 17.02 -7.64 0.10
N TYR A 111 16.91 -8.93 -0.23
CA TYR A 111 17.44 -10.01 0.60
C TYR A 111 18.97 -9.97 0.70
N VAL A 112 19.66 -9.80 -0.43
CA VAL A 112 21.13 -9.64 -0.45
C VAL A 112 21.54 -8.40 0.33
N TYR A 113 20.88 -7.26 0.05
CA TYR A 113 21.17 -5.99 0.69
C TYR A 113 20.95 -6.02 2.21
N ALA A 114 19.87 -6.67 2.67
CA ALA A 114 19.64 -6.89 4.09
C ALA A 114 20.71 -7.82 4.68
N GLY A 115 21.01 -8.94 4.03
CA GLY A 115 21.98 -9.92 4.49
C GLY A 115 23.39 -9.32 4.71
N GLU A 116 23.85 -8.51 3.76
CA GLU A 116 25.11 -7.77 3.89
C GLU A 116 25.08 -6.80 5.08
N SER A 117 23.98 -6.06 5.24
CA SER A 117 23.78 -5.12 6.35
C SER A 117 23.82 -5.81 7.72
N PHE A 118 23.17 -6.98 7.85
CA PHE A 118 23.23 -7.79 9.07
C PHE A 118 24.63 -8.30 9.35
N ALA A 119 25.37 -8.74 8.33
CA ALA A 119 26.71 -9.30 8.48
C ALA A 119 27.69 -8.28 9.07
N ILE A 120 27.56 -7.01 8.70
CA ILE A 120 28.42 -5.93 9.21
C ILE A 120 27.82 -5.18 10.41
N ARG A 121 26.63 -5.56 10.87
CA ARG A 121 25.84 -4.83 11.88
C ARG A 121 25.77 -3.34 11.55
N GLU A 122 25.28 -3.04 10.36
CA GLU A 122 25.34 -1.69 9.81
C GLU A 122 24.59 -0.67 10.67
N HIS A 123 25.20 0.50 10.82
CA HIS A 123 24.60 1.69 11.41
C HIS A 123 24.38 2.75 10.33
N SER A 124 23.38 3.61 10.51
CA SER A 124 23.13 4.71 9.59
C SER A 124 24.33 5.65 9.51
N SER A 125 24.70 6.04 8.29
CA SER A 125 25.79 6.97 7.99
C SER A 125 25.33 8.43 7.85
N ILE A 126 24.02 8.70 7.94
CA ILE A 126 23.48 10.08 7.91
C ILE A 126 23.99 10.86 9.11
N THR A 127 24.09 10.20 10.26
CA THR A 127 24.59 10.76 11.52
C THR A 127 25.81 9.98 11.99
N ALA A 128 26.82 10.66 12.57
CA ALA A 128 28.09 10.04 12.98
C ALA A 128 27.96 8.85 13.95
N ASN A 129 26.90 8.82 14.77
CA ASN A 129 26.52 7.70 15.63
C ASN A 129 25.05 7.31 15.37
N GLY A 130 24.74 7.01 14.11
CA GLY A 130 23.38 6.65 13.69
C GLY A 130 22.88 5.35 14.34
N PRO A 131 21.55 5.15 14.39
CA PRO A 131 20.96 3.91 14.90
C PRO A 131 21.27 2.71 13.98
N PRO A 132 21.14 1.46 14.47
CA PRO A 132 21.31 0.26 13.66
C PRO A 132 20.31 0.24 12.49
N ILE A 133 20.79 0.14 11.24
CA ILE A 133 19.95 0.22 10.03
C ILE A 133 19.55 -1.14 9.46
N TYR A 134 20.27 -2.20 9.81
CA TYR A 134 20.01 -3.54 9.29
C TYR A 134 18.57 -4.06 9.50
N PRO A 135 17.84 -3.77 10.61
CA PRO A 135 16.45 -4.22 10.75
C PRO A 135 15.51 -3.54 9.75
N PHE A 136 15.79 -2.27 9.43
CA PHE A 136 15.01 -1.52 8.45
C PHE A 136 15.22 -2.08 7.04
N LYS A 137 16.46 -2.42 6.66
CA LYS A 137 16.74 -3.04 5.36
C LYS A 137 16.06 -4.41 5.20
N ALA A 138 15.86 -5.14 6.30
CA ALA A 138 15.10 -6.39 6.31
C ALA A 138 13.62 -6.23 5.92
N VAL A 139 13.07 -5.02 6.07
CA VAL A 139 11.68 -4.72 5.69
C VAL A 139 11.51 -4.80 4.17
N ILE A 140 12.55 -4.51 3.38
CA ILE A 140 12.49 -4.53 1.91
C ILE A 140 12.07 -5.92 1.38
N PRO A 141 12.80 -7.02 1.67
CA PRO A 141 12.39 -8.34 1.21
C PRO A 141 11.07 -8.81 1.86
N LEU A 142 10.78 -8.38 3.09
CA LEU A 142 9.51 -8.71 3.76
C LEU A 142 8.30 -8.10 3.02
N ALA A 143 8.36 -6.80 2.73
CA ALA A 143 7.32 -6.10 1.98
C ALA A 143 7.14 -6.69 0.58
N GLY A 144 8.26 -7.01 -0.10
CA GLY A 144 8.22 -7.68 -1.39
C GLY A 144 7.59 -9.07 -1.33
N ALA A 145 7.86 -9.87 -0.29
CA ALA A 145 7.24 -11.18 -0.12
C ALA A 145 5.72 -11.08 0.07
N LEU A 146 5.24 -10.09 0.83
CA LEU A 146 3.81 -9.82 0.98
C LEU A 146 3.16 -9.35 -0.32
N LEU A 147 3.86 -8.52 -1.11
CA LEU A 147 3.42 -8.12 -2.45
C LEU A 147 3.31 -9.31 -3.40
N ILE A 148 4.26 -10.25 -3.39
CA ILE A 148 4.18 -11.48 -4.20
C ILE A 148 2.96 -12.30 -3.77
N LEU A 149 2.74 -12.46 -2.47
CA LEU A 149 1.59 -13.18 -1.94
C LEU A 149 0.26 -12.54 -2.41
N GLN A 150 0.14 -11.21 -2.31
CA GLN A 150 -1.06 -10.52 -2.79
C GLN A 150 -1.20 -10.57 -4.30
N GLY A 151 -0.11 -10.35 -5.05
CA GLY A 151 -0.09 -10.39 -6.51
C GLY A 151 -0.50 -11.77 -7.06
N ALA A 152 -0.13 -12.86 -6.39
CA ALA A 152 -0.60 -14.19 -6.76
C ALA A 152 -2.13 -14.31 -6.67
N ILE A 153 -2.75 -13.73 -5.64
CA ILE A 153 -4.21 -13.71 -5.50
C ILE A 153 -4.86 -12.83 -6.58
N GLU A 154 -4.28 -11.69 -6.91
CA GLU A 154 -4.77 -10.82 -7.98
C GLU A 154 -4.70 -11.49 -9.36
N ILE A 155 -3.62 -12.22 -9.65
CA ILE A 155 -3.49 -13.04 -10.86
C ILE A 155 -4.59 -14.10 -10.92
N LEU A 156 -4.85 -14.80 -9.81
CA LEU A 156 -5.93 -15.78 -9.73
C LEU A 156 -7.31 -15.14 -9.94
N ARG A 157 -7.55 -13.94 -9.41
CA ARG A 157 -8.78 -13.18 -9.66
C ARG A 157 -8.94 -12.84 -11.14
N CYS A 158 -7.87 -12.41 -11.80
CA CYS A 158 -7.89 -12.13 -13.24
C CYS A 158 -8.25 -13.40 -14.05
N ILE A 159 -7.65 -14.55 -13.71
CA ILE A 159 -7.94 -15.83 -14.37
C ILE A 159 -9.41 -16.23 -14.18
N VAL A 160 -9.97 -16.04 -12.97
CA VAL A 160 -11.38 -16.32 -12.70
C VAL A 160 -12.30 -15.37 -13.48
N CYS A 161 -11.97 -14.07 -13.54
CA CYS A 161 -12.73 -13.08 -14.29
C CYS A 161 -12.71 -13.36 -15.79
N LEU A 162 -11.58 -13.78 -16.36
CA LEU A 162 -11.49 -14.19 -17.76
C LEU A 162 -12.44 -15.36 -18.08
N LYS A 163 -12.52 -16.36 -17.19
CA LYS A 163 -13.40 -17.53 -17.37
C LYS A 163 -14.89 -17.17 -17.18
N THR A 164 -15.22 -16.49 -16.09
CA THR A 164 -16.61 -16.26 -15.66
C THR A 164 -17.23 -14.99 -16.24
N GLY A 165 -16.41 -14.01 -16.63
CA GLY A 165 -16.85 -12.69 -17.06
C GLY A 165 -17.18 -11.73 -15.91
N ALA A 166 -16.99 -12.13 -14.65
CA ALA A 166 -17.29 -11.32 -13.47
C ALA A 166 -16.12 -11.32 -12.47
N TRP A 167 -15.88 -10.18 -11.84
CA TRP A 167 -14.83 -10.04 -10.83
C TRP A 167 -15.22 -10.75 -9.52
N PRO A 168 -14.32 -11.56 -8.92
CA PRO A 168 -14.52 -12.08 -7.58
C PRO A 168 -14.56 -10.95 -6.55
N LYS A 169 -15.41 -11.09 -5.53
CA LYS A 169 -15.50 -10.12 -4.42
C LYS A 169 -14.16 -9.94 -3.71
N ARG A 170 -13.88 -8.70 -3.30
CA ARG A 170 -12.77 -8.29 -2.43
C ARG A 170 -13.29 -8.08 -1.01
N LEU A 171 -12.40 -7.83 -0.06
CA LEU A 171 -12.78 -7.27 1.22
C LEU A 171 -13.03 -5.76 1.06
N ASP A 172 -14.23 -5.32 1.45
CA ASP A 172 -14.62 -3.91 1.42
C ASP A 172 -14.09 -3.23 2.70
N ASP A 173 -12.80 -2.91 2.71
CA ASP A 173 -12.11 -2.34 3.89
C ASP A 173 -12.09 -0.81 3.87
N VAL A 174 -12.24 -0.20 2.68
CA VAL A 174 -12.26 1.23 2.46
C VAL A 174 -13.55 1.56 1.70
N GLU A 175 -14.48 2.26 2.35
CA GLU A 175 -15.58 2.91 1.63
C GLU A 175 -14.96 4.03 0.78
N GLU A 176 -14.59 3.71 -0.46
CA GLU A 176 -14.39 4.76 -1.45
C GLU A 176 -15.69 5.55 -1.54
N VAL A 177 -15.58 6.87 -1.49
CA VAL A 177 -16.73 7.75 -1.70
C VAL A 177 -17.24 7.46 -3.11
N ASP A 178 -18.30 6.67 -3.18
CA ASP A 178 -18.88 6.19 -4.44
C ASP A 178 -19.30 7.41 -5.25
N VAL A 179 -18.47 7.77 -6.23
CA VAL A 179 -18.64 8.95 -7.08
C VAL A 179 -19.93 8.81 -7.89
N ASP A 180 -20.37 7.59 -8.19
CA ASP A 180 -21.64 7.34 -8.89
C ASP A 180 -22.83 7.56 -7.96
N LYS A 181 -22.73 7.15 -6.69
CA LYS A 181 -23.71 7.50 -5.66
C LYS A 181 -23.78 9.00 -5.41
N LEU A 182 -22.63 9.68 -5.34
CA LEU A 182 -22.56 11.15 -5.27
C LEU A 182 -23.20 11.81 -6.49
N ARG A 183 -22.90 11.34 -7.71
CA ARG A 183 -23.50 11.85 -8.94
C ARG A 183 -25.01 11.63 -8.97
N ALA A 184 -25.50 10.49 -8.49
CA ALA A 184 -26.92 10.22 -8.36
C ALA A 184 -27.59 11.19 -7.38
N MET A 185 -27.02 11.37 -6.19
CA MET A 185 -27.50 12.33 -5.19
C MET A 185 -27.49 13.78 -5.71
N VAL A 186 -26.44 14.19 -6.44
CA VAL A 186 -26.37 15.53 -7.04
C VAL A 186 -27.41 15.69 -8.14
N LYS A 187 -27.64 14.68 -9.00
CA LYS A 187 -28.69 14.73 -10.02
C LYS A 187 -30.08 14.84 -9.40
N GLU A 188 -30.34 14.09 -8.34
CA GLU A 188 -31.60 14.12 -7.60
C GLU A 188 -31.83 15.50 -6.96
N HIS A 189 -30.81 16.04 -6.28
CA HIS A 189 -30.88 17.37 -5.67
C HIS A 189 -31.05 18.52 -6.70
N VAL A 190 -30.39 18.43 -7.86
CA VAL A 190 -30.56 19.40 -8.95
C VAL A 190 -31.98 19.31 -9.53
N ALA A 191 -32.55 18.12 -9.66
CA ALA A 191 -33.92 17.92 -10.11
C ALA A 191 -34.94 18.48 -9.11
N GLU A 192 -34.74 18.29 -7.81
CA GLU A 192 -35.58 18.87 -6.75
C GLU A 192 -35.54 20.41 -6.76
N ASN A 193 -34.36 21.02 -6.84
CA ASN A 193 -34.22 22.48 -6.86
C ASN A 193 -34.86 23.08 -8.13
N ALA A 194 -34.68 22.45 -9.28
CA ALA A 194 -35.33 22.88 -10.53
C ALA A 194 -36.86 22.80 -10.46
N ALA A 195 -37.42 21.85 -9.70
CA ALA A 195 -38.85 21.75 -9.46
C ALA A 195 -39.36 22.82 -8.48
N HIS A 196 -38.55 23.18 -7.48
CA HIS A 196 -38.87 24.24 -6.53
C HIS A 196 -38.87 25.64 -7.16
N ASP A 197 -37.94 25.92 -8.07
CA ASP A 197 -37.84 27.22 -8.77
C ASP A 197 -38.89 27.41 -9.88
N ALA A 198 -39.62 26.35 -10.24
CA ALA A 198 -40.69 26.36 -11.24
C ALA A 198 -42.08 26.68 -10.66
N HIS A 199 -42.20 26.84 -9.34
CA HIS A 199 -43.41 27.19 -8.60
C HIS A 199 -43.39 28.65 -8.14
#